data_AF-A0A947QPK1-F1
#
_entry.id   AF-A0A947QPK1-F1
#
_cell.length_a   1.000
_cell.length_b   1.000
_cell.length_c   1.000
_cell.angle_alpha   90.00
_cell.angle_beta   90.00
_cell.angle_gamma   90.00
#
_symmetry.space_group_name_H-M   'P 1'
#
loop_
_entity.id
_entity.type
_entity.pdbx_description
1 polymer ?
#
loop_
_entity_poly.entity_id
_entity_poly.type
_entity_poly.pdbx_seq_one_letter_code
_entity_poly.pdbx_strand_id
1 'polypeptide(L)'
;MSSVSNQQYHGRVKKIRPHWEPHWEEYLAIILARIFGEKIWPGISTAPIVPLDGSETLKRTPLQYLRMTSGWWLIGTGKSPLDEHGLDDEDATAALLTVAMLGLEHDPKVQLLLKFAALADNQAQANVLDISRCVTFLTHVGWQPDKIEAWLTQYLDLFLQDSAQLRRPGKIDRELDDPAYPIRNREHRNLKSLFNRWLNGLLHRPSNNVIGRLVGWINVLDKANPSRVFNLAEGVALMNAMGTDPEAVYQWVTVVFEAVLQYQKDFLAAVDIVREVRPIAMACHADYDTSRAVDSFADYEPGKFNVLYINQHRNVDNNRLLPAAARFVYRQLDLDLVIVQRPPGNVCIFRINDIDPRFMEMTTRAIRLEEMIITGTSPDDLITDFDLLVSPEAIPAVPIWYFFLKGTSQMLFDGSFTQPGIPPTAILLTRIVEVIREIIRYEPSQNGLDRWLKKRLSHSDSRNGSDSGSNGKPRRGFSLSDLAGDSLAHFSR
;
A
#
# COMPACT_ATOMS: atom_id res chain seq x y z
N MET A 1 6.39 -22.77 12.27
CA MET A 1 6.28 -23.38 10.92
C MET A 1 6.34 -24.90 11.05
N SER A 2 5.18 -25.56 11.03
CA SER A 2 5.08 -27.02 10.92
C SER A 2 5.78 -27.46 9.63
N SER A 3 6.52 -28.58 9.68
CA SER A 3 7.33 -29.08 8.56
C SER A 3 6.51 -29.14 7.28
N VAL A 4 6.66 -28.14 6.41
CA VAL A 4 6.21 -28.21 5.03
C VAL A 4 7.05 -29.35 4.45
N SER A 5 6.47 -30.56 4.46
CA SER A 5 7.16 -31.75 3.98
C SER A 5 7.72 -31.44 2.59
N ASN A 6 8.97 -31.83 2.33
CA ASN A 6 9.69 -31.71 1.06
C ASN A 6 8.92 -32.41 -0.07
N GLN A 7 7.76 -31.87 -0.46
CA GLN A 7 7.06 -32.26 -1.66
C GLN A 7 7.90 -31.75 -2.82
N GLN A 8 8.67 -32.67 -3.39
CA GLN A 8 9.52 -32.39 -4.54
C GLN A 8 8.68 -31.83 -5.67
N TYR A 9 8.94 -30.57 -6.02
CA TYR A 9 8.42 -29.98 -7.24
C TYR A 9 9.18 -30.60 -8.42
N HIS A 10 8.49 -31.37 -9.27
CA HIS A 10 9.11 -32.06 -10.41
C HIS A 10 9.08 -31.26 -11.72
N GLY A 11 8.53 -30.03 -11.71
CA GLY A 11 8.50 -29.15 -12.89
C GLY A 11 9.76 -28.31 -13.04
N ARG A 12 10.06 -27.88 -14.27
CA ARG A 12 11.03 -26.80 -14.52
C ARG A 12 10.32 -25.45 -14.42
N VAL A 13 10.84 -24.54 -13.61
CA VAL A 13 10.42 -23.13 -13.57
C VAL A 13 10.75 -22.47 -14.92
N LYS A 14 9.74 -21.84 -15.51
CA LYS A 14 9.79 -21.10 -16.77
C LYS A 14 9.57 -19.61 -16.59
N LYS A 15 8.92 -19.16 -15.51
CA LYS A 15 8.65 -17.76 -15.18
C LYS A 15 8.56 -17.57 -13.66
N ILE A 16 9.02 -16.42 -13.16
CA ILE A 16 8.84 -15.98 -11.79
C ILE A 16 7.81 -14.85 -11.78
N ARG A 17 6.81 -14.91 -10.90
CA ARG A 17 5.66 -14.00 -10.89
C ARG A 17 5.53 -13.35 -9.50
N PRO A 18 6.20 -12.22 -9.26
CA PRO A 18 5.96 -11.38 -8.09
C PRO A 18 4.73 -10.48 -8.27
N HIS A 19 4.46 -9.61 -7.30
CA HIS A 19 3.52 -8.49 -7.47
C HIS A 19 3.84 -7.62 -8.70
N TRP A 20 2.82 -6.91 -9.20
CA TRP A 20 2.94 -5.93 -10.30
C TRP A 20 4.08 -4.91 -10.08
N GLU A 21 4.20 -4.43 -8.84
CA GLU A 21 5.27 -3.55 -8.38
C GLU A 21 6.01 -4.28 -7.26
N PRO A 22 6.98 -5.17 -7.60
CA PRO A 22 7.59 -6.02 -6.60
C PRO A 22 8.27 -5.18 -5.53
N HIS A 23 8.04 -5.55 -4.29
CA HIS A 23 8.72 -4.96 -3.17
C HIS A 23 10.16 -5.49 -3.04
N TRP A 24 10.90 -4.93 -2.09
CA TRP A 24 12.30 -5.27 -1.87
C TRP A 24 12.52 -6.73 -1.47
N GLU A 25 11.69 -7.22 -0.54
CA GLU A 25 11.72 -8.58 -0.02
C GLU A 25 11.38 -9.62 -1.10
N GLU A 26 10.54 -9.28 -2.07
CA GLU A 26 10.28 -10.12 -3.23
C GLU A 26 11.52 -10.22 -4.15
N TYR A 27 12.21 -9.11 -4.42
CA TYR A 27 13.47 -9.17 -5.15
C TYR A 27 14.54 -9.96 -4.40
N LEU A 28 14.66 -9.76 -3.09
CA LEU A 28 15.58 -10.53 -2.26
C LEU A 28 15.26 -12.04 -2.33
N ALA A 29 13.98 -12.40 -2.22
CA ALA A 29 13.51 -13.77 -2.41
C ALA A 29 13.90 -14.33 -3.78
N ILE A 30 13.65 -13.58 -4.86
CA ILE A 30 14.01 -13.98 -6.23
C ILE A 30 15.52 -14.24 -6.35
N ILE A 31 16.35 -13.33 -5.83
CA ILE A 31 17.81 -13.42 -5.93
C ILE A 31 18.32 -14.64 -5.14
N LEU A 32 17.86 -14.83 -3.91
CA LEU A 32 18.21 -16.01 -3.10
C LEU A 32 17.75 -17.31 -3.78
N ALA A 33 16.54 -17.32 -4.36
CA ALA A 33 16.03 -18.47 -5.12
C ALA A 33 16.87 -18.75 -6.37
N ARG A 34 17.36 -17.74 -7.08
CA ARG A 34 18.26 -17.92 -8.24
C ARG A 34 19.62 -18.47 -7.84
N ILE A 35 20.20 -17.96 -6.76
CA ILE A 35 21.54 -18.35 -6.29
C ILE A 35 21.53 -19.78 -5.71
N PHE A 36 20.56 -20.09 -4.85
CA PHE A 36 20.56 -21.32 -4.06
C PHE A 36 19.48 -22.34 -4.45
N GLY A 37 18.46 -21.91 -5.20
CA GLY A 37 17.24 -22.69 -5.42
C GLY A 37 17.25 -23.65 -6.59
N GLU A 38 18.23 -23.65 -7.49
CA GLU A 38 18.21 -24.49 -8.72
C GLU A 38 18.03 -25.99 -8.42
N LYS A 39 18.56 -26.48 -7.30
CA LYS A 39 18.40 -27.88 -6.87
C LYS A 39 16.97 -28.21 -6.39
N ILE A 40 16.26 -27.21 -5.86
CA ILE A 40 14.91 -27.36 -5.30
C ILE A 40 13.86 -27.04 -6.37
N TRP A 41 14.13 -26.04 -7.20
CA TRP A 41 13.26 -25.51 -8.26
C TRP A 41 14.03 -25.41 -9.59
N PRO A 42 14.18 -26.52 -10.33
CA PRO A 42 14.96 -26.53 -11.57
C PRO A 42 14.51 -25.45 -12.55
N GLY A 43 15.45 -24.70 -13.13
CA GLY A 43 15.18 -23.59 -14.06
C GLY A 43 15.00 -22.22 -13.41
N ILE A 44 14.87 -22.12 -12.08
CA ILE A 44 14.66 -20.85 -11.36
C ILE A 44 15.77 -19.83 -11.63
N SER A 45 17.02 -20.29 -11.77
CA SER A 45 18.19 -19.44 -12.02
C SER A 45 18.10 -18.62 -13.32
N THR A 46 17.31 -19.09 -14.30
CA THR A 46 17.20 -18.49 -15.64
C THR A 46 15.80 -18.01 -15.99
N ALA A 47 14.81 -18.27 -15.14
CA ALA A 47 13.43 -17.94 -15.42
C ALA A 47 13.23 -16.41 -15.44
N PRO A 48 12.61 -15.82 -16.48
CA PRO A 48 12.32 -14.39 -16.51
C PRO A 48 11.32 -13.99 -15.42
N ILE A 49 11.46 -12.76 -14.92
CA ILE A 49 10.49 -12.15 -14.01
C ILE A 49 9.36 -11.53 -14.83
N VAL A 50 8.15 -12.03 -14.61
CA VAL A 50 6.93 -11.54 -15.24
C VAL A 50 5.96 -11.20 -14.12
N PRO A 51 5.90 -9.95 -13.65
CA PRO A 51 4.96 -9.54 -12.60
C PRO A 51 3.53 -9.97 -12.92
N LEU A 52 2.74 -10.22 -11.88
CA LEU A 52 1.29 -10.31 -12.05
C LEU A 52 0.76 -8.95 -12.47
N ASP A 53 -0.17 -8.93 -13.41
CA ASP A 53 -0.95 -7.72 -13.66
C ASP A 53 -1.85 -7.49 -12.44
N GLY A 54 -1.97 -6.26 -11.95
CA GLY A 54 -2.85 -5.93 -10.82
C GLY A 54 -4.33 -6.29 -11.06
N SER A 55 -4.72 -6.54 -12.31
CA SER A 55 -6.04 -7.05 -12.70
C SER A 55 -6.14 -8.58 -12.79
N GLU A 56 -5.01 -9.31 -12.72
CA GLU A 56 -4.96 -10.76 -12.86
C GLU A 56 -5.44 -11.43 -11.55
N THR A 57 -6.72 -11.81 -11.52
CA THR A 57 -7.29 -12.57 -10.40
C THR A 57 -6.83 -14.03 -10.46
N LEU A 58 -6.03 -14.46 -9.50
CA LEU A 58 -5.64 -15.86 -9.37
C LEU A 58 -6.82 -16.68 -8.80
N LYS A 59 -7.68 -17.20 -9.69
CA LYS A 59 -8.92 -17.94 -9.34
C LYS A 59 -8.73 -19.31 -8.64
N ARG A 60 -7.51 -19.69 -8.23
CA ARG A 60 -7.20 -21.03 -7.75
C ARG A 60 -6.42 -21.00 -6.46
N THR A 61 -6.48 -22.10 -5.71
CA THR A 61 -5.75 -22.21 -4.46
C THR A 61 -4.23 -22.27 -4.71
N PRO A 62 -3.41 -21.80 -3.75
CA PRO A 62 -1.94 -21.84 -3.80
C PRO A 62 -1.33 -23.20 -4.17
N LEU A 63 -1.87 -24.25 -3.56
CA LEU A 63 -1.43 -25.62 -3.78
C LEU A 63 -1.78 -26.12 -5.19
N GLN A 64 -2.88 -25.63 -5.77
CA GLN A 64 -3.25 -25.89 -7.16
C GLN A 64 -2.30 -25.18 -8.12
N TYR A 65 -1.77 -24.00 -7.77
CA TYR A 65 -0.76 -23.29 -8.57
C TYR A 65 0.57 -24.05 -8.62
N LEU A 66 1.06 -24.53 -7.47
CA LEU A 66 2.28 -25.35 -7.41
C LEU A 66 2.15 -26.69 -8.14
N ARG A 67 0.97 -27.29 -8.19
CA ARG A 67 0.78 -28.60 -8.83
C ARG A 67 0.44 -28.53 -10.32
N MET A 68 0.00 -27.38 -10.83
CA MET A 68 -0.58 -27.29 -12.18
C MET A 68 0.00 -26.21 -13.09
N THR A 69 0.76 -25.24 -12.58
CA THR A 69 1.34 -24.24 -13.48
C THR A 69 2.52 -24.83 -14.20
N SER A 70 2.34 -25.15 -15.49
CA SER A 70 3.07 -24.67 -16.68
C SER A 70 4.49 -24.05 -16.53
N GLY A 71 5.20 -24.24 -15.42
CA GLY A 71 6.46 -23.61 -15.04
C GLY A 71 6.33 -22.21 -14.43
N TRP A 72 5.29 -21.88 -13.66
CA TRP A 72 5.24 -20.56 -12.97
C TRP A 72 5.65 -20.71 -11.50
N TRP A 73 6.44 -19.75 -11.02
CA TRP A 73 6.86 -19.67 -9.63
C TRP A 73 6.38 -18.35 -9.04
N LEU A 74 5.39 -18.41 -8.15
CA LEU A 74 4.84 -17.22 -7.49
C LEU A 74 5.69 -16.91 -6.25
N ILE A 75 6.10 -15.65 -6.07
CA ILE A 75 6.86 -15.16 -4.91
C ILE A 75 6.15 -13.92 -4.41
N GLY A 76 5.87 -13.83 -3.10
CA GLY A 76 5.14 -12.71 -2.50
C GLY A 76 3.68 -12.62 -2.90
N THR A 77 3.15 -13.50 -3.76
CA THR A 77 1.80 -13.34 -4.31
C THR A 77 1.04 -14.65 -4.51
N GLY A 78 -0.28 -14.52 -4.70
CA GLY A 78 -1.19 -15.62 -5.03
C GLY A 78 -1.43 -16.64 -3.91
N LYS A 79 -1.22 -16.24 -2.66
CA LYS A 79 -1.23 -17.05 -1.44
C LYS A 79 -0.28 -18.25 -1.50
N SER A 80 0.70 -18.22 -2.41
CA SER A 80 1.69 -19.30 -2.58
C SER A 80 2.44 -19.60 -1.28
N PRO A 81 3.14 -20.74 -1.15
CA PRO A 81 4.00 -20.96 0.03
C PRO A 81 5.13 -19.95 0.22
N LEU A 82 5.35 -19.06 -0.75
CA LEU A 82 6.28 -17.93 -0.68
C LEU A 82 5.56 -16.58 -0.62
N ASP A 83 4.27 -16.57 -0.28
CA ASP A 83 3.43 -15.38 -0.07
C ASP A 83 2.94 -15.37 1.39
N GLU A 84 3.33 -14.34 2.13
CA GLU A 84 2.92 -14.12 3.52
C GLU A 84 1.41 -13.99 3.70
N HIS A 85 0.68 -13.49 2.70
CA HIS A 85 -0.78 -13.38 2.73
C HIS A 85 -1.49 -14.75 2.63
N GLY A 86 -0.74 -15.81 2.32
CA GLY A 86 -1.22 -17.19 2.38
C GLY A 86 -1.12 -17.82 3.77
N LEU A 87 -0.50 -17.14 4.74
CA LEU A 87 -0.18 -17.66 6.07
C LEU A 87 -0.84 -16.83 7.17
N ASP A 88 -1.09 -17.45 8.31
CA ASP A 88 -1.57 -16.76 9.52
C ASP A 88 -0.41 -16.07 10.29
N ASP A 89 0.65 -15.67 9.59
CA ASP A 89 1.87 -15.11 10.16
C ASP A 89 2.13 -13.71 9.58
N GLU A 90 1.71 -12.68 10.32
CA GLU A 90 1.81 -11.27 9.89
C GLU A 90 3.26 -10.75 9.81
N ASP A 91 4.21 -11.44 10.44
CA ASP A 91 5.63 -11.06 10.43
C ASP A 91 6.41 -11.76 9.30
N ALA A 92 5.76 -12.69 8.58
CA ALA A 92 6.38 -13.37 7.46
C ALA A 92 6.56 -12.43 6.26
N THR A 93 7.64 -12.63 5.52
CA THR A 93 7.89 -11.95 4.24
C THR A 93 8.23 -13.00 3.19
N ALA A 94 8.01 -12.70 1.91
CA ALA A 94 8.43 -13.55 0.80
C ALA A 94 9.89 -14.02 0.90
N ALA A 95 10.79 -13.15 1.36
CA ALA A 95 12.20 -13.47 1.59
C ALA A 95 12.38 -14.49 2.71
N LEU A 96 11.71 -14.30 3.85
CA LEU A 96 11.79 -15.23 4.99
C LEU A 96 11.30 -16.62 4.60
N LEU A 97 10.17 -16.68 3.89
CA LEU A 97 9.59 -17.94 3.41
C LEU A 97 10.51 -18.65 2.41
N THR A 98 11.14 -17.88 1.51
CA THR A 98 12.09 -18.42 0.54
C THR A 98 13.32 -19.01 1.24
N VAL A 99 13.87 -18.30 2.23
CA VAL A 99 15.01 -18.76 3.04
C VAL A 99 14.68 -20.05 3.79
N ALA A 100 13.47 -20.15 4.35
CA ALA A 100 13.01 -21.37 4.99
C ALA A 100 12.93 -22.56 4.02
N MET A 101 12.36 -22.35 2.83
CA MET A 101 12.31 -23.42 1.82
C MET A 101 13.69 -23.82 1.27
N LEU A 102 14.66 -22.90 1.27
CA LEU A 102 16.03 -23.16 0.85
C LEU A 102 16.89 -23.82 1.95
N GLY A 103 16.40 -23.90 3.20
CA GLY A 103 17.18 -24.39 4.35
C GLY A 103 18.33 -23.47 4.74
N LEU A 104 18.15 -22.15 4.57
CA LEU A 104 19.16 -21.12 4.81
C LEU A 104 18.89 -20.31 6.10
N GLU A 105 17.95 -20.74 6.94
CA GLU A 105 17.50 -19.97 8.12
C GLU A 105 18.61 -19.75 9.15
N HIS A 106 19.63 -20.61 9.12
CA HIS A 106 20.77 -20.56 10.03
C HIS A 106 22.02 -19.92 9.42
N ASP A 107 21.97 -19.46 8.16
CA ASP A 107 23.08 -18.72 7.57
C ASP A 107 23.11 -17.29 8.14
N PRO A 108 24.16 -16.89 8.87
CA PRO A 108 24.20 -15.58 9.53
C PRO A 108 24.11 -14.39 8.57
N LYS A 109 24.57 -14.53 7.32
CA LYS A 109 24.51 -13.47 6.31
C LYS A 109 23.09 -13.30 5.80
N VAL A 110 22.41 -14.42 5.57
CA VAL A 110 21.01 -14.44 5.15
C VAL A 110 20.13 -13.90 6.27
N GLN A 111 20.37 -14.26 7.53
CA GLN A 111 19.66 -13.68 8.67
C GLN A 111 19.81 -12.16 8.76
N LEU A 112 21.00 -11.64 8.47
CA LEU A 112 21.23 -10.20 8.42
C LEU A 112 20.35 -9.56 7.34
N LEU A 113 20.39 -10.08 6.10
CA LEU A 113 19.53 -9.64 4.99
C LEU A 113 18.04 -9.65 5.35
N LEU A 114 17.57 -10.74 5.97
CA LEU A 114 16.18 -10.90 6.38
C LEU A 114 15.75 -9.88 7.42
N LYS A 115 16.61 -9.56 8.40
CA LYS A 115 16.34 -8.51 9.37
C LYS A 115 16.09 -7.17 8.68
N PHE A 116 16.83 -6.85 7.62
CA PHE A 116 16.62 -5.62 6.86
C PHE A 116 15.38 -5.67 5.97
N ALA A 117 15.10 -6.80 5.33
CA ALA A 117 13.86 -6.98 4.59
C ALA A 117 12.64 -6.74 5.49
N ALA A 118 12.61 -7.38 6.67
CA ALA A 118 11.54 -7.18 7.64
C ALA A 118 11.47 -5.74 8.17
N LEU A 119 12.61 -5.08 8.42
CA LEU A 119 12.61 -3.67 8.83
C LEU A 119 12.11 -2.74 7.73
N ALA A 120 12.53 -2.97 6.49
CA ALA A 120 12.14 -2.15 5.35
C ALA A 120 10.65 -2.28 5.02
N ASP A 121 10.11 -3.50 5.13
CA ASP A 121 8.71 -3.80 4.87
C ASP A 121 7.80 -3.26 5.98
N ASN A 122 8.21 -3.43 7.25
CA ASN A 122 7.39 -3.02 8.40
C ASN A 122 7.51 -1.53 8.79
N GLN A 123 8.56 -0.82 8.36
CA GLN A 123 8.78 0.57 8.76
C GLN A 123 8.41 1.57 7.64
N ALA A 124 7.38 2.36 7.89
CA ALA A 124 7.01 3.52 7.07
C ALA A 124 8.07 4.65 7.03
N GLN A 125 9.22 4.48 7.68
CA GLN A 125 10.30 5.48 7.83
C GLN A 125 11.62 5.07 7.17
N ALA A 126 11.56 4.34 6.06
CA ALA A 126 12.74 4.12 5.21
C ALA A 126 13.32 5.47 4.75
N ASN A 127 14.64 5.61 4.80
CA ASN A 127 15.34 6.73 4.20
C ASN A 127 15.16 6.66 2.67
N VAL A 128 15.20 7.82 2.01
CA VAL A 128 15.07 7.92 0.56
C VAL A 128 16.14 7.11 -0.19
N LEU A 129 17.34 6.91 0.36
CA LEU A 129 18.38 6.10 -0.26
C LEU A 129 18.61 4.74 0.43
N ASP A 130 17.65 4.30 1.26
CA ASP A 130 17.59 2.89 1.64
C ASP A 130 17.33 2.07 0.36
N ILE A 131 17.94 0.89 0.22
CA ILE A 131 17.85 0.09 -1.02
C ILE A 131 16.39 -0.26 -1.35
N SER A 132 15.57 -0.52 -0.33
CA SER A 132 14.13 -0.77 -0.52
C SER A 132 13.41 0.41 -1.18
N ARG A 133 13.78 1.64 -0.80
CA ARG A 133 13.21 2.84 -1.40
C ARG A 133 13.77 3.11 -2.79
N CYS A 134 15.03 2.77 -3.04
CA CYS A 134 15.63 2.81 -4.37
C CYS A 134 14.87 1.90 -5.35
N VAL A 135 14.51 0.68 -4.93
CA VAL A 135 13.65 -0.23 -5.70
C VAL A 135 12.32 0.43 -6.04
N THR A 136 11.65 1.06 -5.07
CA THR A 136 10.40 1.80 -5.32
C THR A 136 10.59 2.87 -6.41
N PHE A 137 11.69 3.63 -6.37
CA PHE A 137 11.94 4.67 -7.37
C PHE A 137 12.21 4.11 -8.75
N LEU A 138 13.03 3.05 -8.86
CA LEU A 138 13.30 2.39 -10.14
C LEU A 138 12.01 1.85 -10.76
N THR A 139 11.18 1.17 -9.97
CA THR A 139 9.86 0.68 -10.40
C THR A 139 8.96 1.83 -10.85
N HIS A 140 8.90 2.93 -10.09
CA HIS A 140 8.09 4.11 -10.45
C HIS A 140 8.49 4.70 -11.81
N VAL A 141 9.78 4.77 -12.12
CA VAL A 141 10.26 5.29 -13.41
C VAL A 141 10.24 4.25 -14.54
N GLY A 142 9.58 3.11 -14.33
CA GLY A 142 9.31 2.10 -15.35
C GLY A 142 10.49 1.17 -15.65
N TRP A 143 11.46 1.05 -14.73
CA TRP A 143 12.47 0.00 -14.87
C TRP A 143 11.83 -1.37 -14.87
N GLN A 144 12.30 -2.22 -15.78
CA GLN A 144 11.82 -3.58 -15.89
C GLN A 144 12.34 -4.41 -14.69
N PRO A 145 11.53 -5.34 -14.14
CA PRO A 145 11.92 -6.13 -12.97
C PRO A 145 13.25 -6.86 -13.13
N ASP A 146 13.53 -7.47 -14.29
CA ASP A 146 14.81 -8.14 -14.55
C ASP A 146 16.02 -7.16 -14.46
N LYS A 147 15.83 -5.88 -14.80
CA LYS A 147 16.89 -4.87 -14.68
C LYS A 147 17.10 -4.44 -13.23
N ILE A 148 16.02 -4.37 -12.44
CA ILE A 148 16.08 -4.06 -11.01
C ILE A 148 16.76 -5.21 -10.27
N GLU A 149 16.39 -6.45 -10.57
CA GLU A 149 17.04 -7.65 -10.05
C GLU A 149 18.54 -7.67 -10.40
N ALA A 150 18.91 -7.47 -11.67
CA ALA A 150 20.32 -7.41 -12.06
C ALA A 150 21.12 -6.26 -11.39
N TRP A 151 20.47 -5.12 -11.11
CA TRP A 151 21.08 -4.02 -10.35
C TRP A 151 21.31 -4.39 -8.88
N LEU A 152 20.35 -5.09 -8.27
CA LEU A 152 20.45 -5.59 -6.88
C LEU A 152 21.47 -6.71 -6.74
N THR A 153 21.50 -7.66 -7.67
CA THR A 153 22.39 -8.82 -7.64
C THR A 153 23.86 -8.40 -7.63
N GLN A 154 24.24 -7.32 -8.33
CA GLN A 154 25.59 -6.76 -8.27
C GLN A 154 26.03 -6.38 -6.85
N TYR A 155 25.11 -5.87 -6.04
CA TYR A 155 25.40 -5.51 -4.65
C TYR A 155 25.30 -6.72 -3.72
N LEU A 156 24.26 -7.53 -3.87
CA LEU A 156 23.99 -8.67 -2.99
C LEU A 156 25.02 -9.80 -3.16
N ASP A 157 25.51 -10.06 -4.37
CA ASP A 157 26.57 -11.04 -4.59
C ASP A 157 27.85 -10.66 -3.85
N LEU A 158 28.23 -9.38 -3.88
CA LEU A 158 29.39 -8.88 -3.15
C LEU A 158 29.18 -9.00 -1.64
N PHE A 159 27.96 -8.67 -1.17
CA PHE A 159 27.61 -8.81 0.25
C PHE A 159 27.70 -10.26 0.72
N LEU A 160 27.22 -11.20 -0.09
CA LEU A 160 27.30 -12.63 0.20
C LEU A 160 28.73 -13.16 0.11
N GLN A 161 29.60 -12.56 -0.71
CA GLN A 161 31.00 -12.95 -0.87
C GLN A 161 31.93 -12.41 0.24
N ASP A 162 31.72 -11.19 0.75
CA ASP A 162 32.61 -10.48 1.69
C ASP A 162 32.55 -11.01 3.16
N SER A 163 32.76 -12.31 3.31
CA SER A 163 32.63 -13.08 4.56
C SER A 163 33.70 -12.79 5.61
N ALA A 164 34.78 -12.09 5.28
CA ALA A 164 35.94 -11.97 6.14
C ALA A 164 35.82 -10.82 7.15
N GLN A 165 35.05 -9.76 6.82
CA GLN A 165 34.94 -8.57 7.68
C GLN A 165 33.78 -8.64 8.68
N LEU A 166 32.69 -9.34 8.36
CA LEU A 166 31.52 -9.51 9.24
C LEU A 166 31.75 -10.53 10.38
N ARG A 167 32.89 -11.25 10.38
CA ARG A 167 33.23 -12.35 11.32
C ARG A 167 33.68 -11.93 12.73
N ARG A 168 33.35 -10.72 13.20
CA ARG A 168 33.55 -10.37 14.60
C ARG A 168 32.20 -10.15 15.29
N PRO A 169 31.56 -11.22 15.79
CA PRO A 169 30.34 -11.12 16.58
C PRO A 169 30.62 -10.19 17.76
N GLY A 170 29.84 -9.10 17.86
CA GLY A 170 30.02 -8.07 18.89
C GLY A 170 30.87 -6.84 18.48
N LYS A 171 31.37 -6.78 17.24
CA LYS A 171 32.07 -5.59 16.72
C LYS A 171 31.21 -4.70 15.86
N ILE A 172 30.18 -5.19 15.15
CA ILE A 172 29.26 -4.30 14.39
C ILE A 172 28.53 -3.33 15.34
N ASP A 173 28.03 -3.82 16.47
CA ASP A 173 27.37 -2.98 17.48
C ASP A 173 28.35 -2.08 18.27
N ARG A 174 29.67 -2.34 18.23
CA ARG A 174 30.71 -1.53 18.92
C ARG A 174 31.54 -0.64 18.01
N GLU A 175 31.65 -0.96 16.72
CA GLU A 175 32.45 -0.24 15.71
C GLU A 175 31.64 0.77 14.91
N LEU A 176 30.31 0.62 14.87
CA LEU A 176 29.43 1.73 14.50
C LEU A 176 29.54 2.88 15.52
N ASP A 177 29.93 2.58 16.76
CA ASP A 177 30.21 3.54 17.84
C ASP A 177 31.72 3.81 18.06
N ASP A 178 32.64 3.14 17.35
CA ASP A 178 34.10 3.34 17.48
C ASP A 178 34.61 4.40 16.49
N PRO A 179 35.04 5.60 16.96
CA PRO A 179 35.54 6.66 16.09
C PRO A 179 36.85 6.31 15.34
N ALA A 180 37.50 5.17 15.65
CA ALA A 180 38.71 4.69 15.00
C ALA A 180 38.49 3.72 13.82
N TYR A 181 37.24 3.42 13.44
CA TYR A 181 36.98 2.51 12.32
C TYR A 181 37.46 3.10 10.97
N PRO A 182 38.28 2.36 10.17
CA PRO A 182 39.12 2.93 9.12
C PRO A 182 38.37 3.18 7.79
N ILE A 183 37.09 3.56 7.82
CA ILE A 183 36.38 4.04 6.63
C ILE A 183 36.73 5.52 6.33
N ARG A 184 37.37 6.22 7.27
CA ARG A 184 37.50 7.69 7.23
C ARG A 184 38.51 8.30 6.24
N ASN A 185 39.37 7.54 5.55
CA ASN A 185 40.45 8.16 4.76
C ASN A 185 40.62 7.64 3.32
N ARG A 186 39.55 7.69 2.51
CA ARG A 186 39.70 7.88 1.07
C ARG A 186 38.82 9.03 0.61
N GLU A 187 39.44 10.19 0.41
CA GLU A 187 38.84 11.46 -0.04
C GLU A 187 38.19 11.43 -1.44
N HIS A 188 38.11 10.27 -2.07
CA HIS A 188 37.42 10.08 -3.33
C HIS A 188 36.54 8.84 -3.20
N ARG A 189 35.26 8.99 -3.54
CA ARG A 189 34.23 7.93 -3.68
C ARG A 189 33.28 7.71 -2.49
N ASN A 190 33.05 8.70 -1.63
CA ASN A 190 31.82 8.68 -0.84
C ASN A 190 30.61 9.04 -1.72
N LEU A 191 29.41 8.59 -1.35
CA LEU A 191 28.18 8.79 -2.12
C LEU A 191 27.95 10.25 -2.51
N LYS A 192 28.32 11.18 -1.61
CA LYS A 192 28.26 12.63 -1.84
C LYS A 192 29.13 13.09 -3.00
N SER A 193 30.34 12.54 -3.14
CA SER A 193 31.22 12.85 -4.28
C SER A 193 30.64 12.36 -5.62
N LEU A 194 30.05 11.15 -5.64
CA LEU A 194 29.37 10.61 -6.82
C LEU A 194 28.14 11.44 -7.18
N PHE A 195 27.36 11.85 -6.17
CA PHE A 195 26.21 12.74 -6.34
C PHE A 195 26.62 14.10 -6.92
N ASN A 196 27.67 14.72 -6.41
CA ASN A 196 28.18 15.99 -6.94
C ASN A 196 28.69 15.85 -8.38
N ARG A 197 29.37 14.74 -8.70
CA ARG A 197 29.80 14.43 -10.07
C ARG A 197 28.60 14.35 -11.01
N TRP A 198 27.57 13.58 -10.63
CA TRP A 198 26.33 13.48 -11.40
C TRP A 198 25.63 14.83 -11.56
N LEU A 199 25.46 15.58 -10.47
CA LEU A 199 24.81 16.89 -10.48
C LEU A 199 25.52 17.89 -11.40
N ASN A 200 26.85 17.87 -11.44
CA ASN A 200 27.66 18.71 -12.33
C ASN A 200 27.57 18.28 -13.80
N GLY A 201 27.26 17.01 -14.07
CA GLY A 201 27.06 16.48 -15.42
C GLY A 201 25.69 16.79 -16.03
N LEU A 202 24.72 17.28 -15.25
CA LEU A 202 23.40 17.63 -15.76
C LEU A 202 23.47 18.88 -16.66
N LEU A 203 23.25 18.71 -17.96
CA LEU A 203 23.22 19.79 -18.96
C LEU A 203 22.18 20.88 -18.65
N HIS A 204 21.05 20.49 -18.07
CA HIS A 204 19.99 21.40 -17.63
C HIS A 204 19.75 21.18 -16.13
N ARG A 205 20.12 22.18 -15.32
CA ARG A 205 19.92 22.08 -13.87
C ARG A 205 18.41 22.04 -13.57
N PRO A 206 17.91 21.02 -12.84
CA PRO A 206 16.55 21.01 -12.34
C PRO A 206 16.26 22.28 -11.52
N SER A 207 14.98 22.56 -11.28
CA SER A 207 14.61 23.69 -10.42
C SER A 207 15.32 23.58 -9.05
N ASN A 208 15.70 24.74 -8.49
CA ASN A 208 16.46 24.80 -7.23
C ASN A 208 15.77 24.03 -6.09
N ASN A 209 14.43 23.93 -6.12
CA ASN A 209 13.65 23.21 -5.12
C ASN A 209 13.89 21.69 -5.15
N VAL A 210 14.01 21.08 -6.34
CA VAL A 210 14.27 19.64 -6.48
C VAL A 210 15.71 19.32 -6.08
N ILE A 211 16.68 20.09 -6.56
CA ILE A 211 18.09 19.92 -6.20
C ILE A 211 18.28 20.10 -4.70
N GLY A 212 17.67 21.13 -4.10
CA GLY A 212 17.74 21.39 -2.67
C GLY A 212 17.24 20.21 -1.82
N ARG A 213 16.16 19.54 -2.25
CA ARG A 213 15.65 18.32 -1.59
C ARG A 213 16.64 17.17 -1.69
N LEU A 214 17.17 16.89 -2.88
CA LEU A 214 18.15 15.82 -3.09
C LEU A 214 19.43 16.06 -2.27
N VAL A 215 19.95 17.29 -2.27
CA VAL A 215 21.10 17.68 -1.45
C VAL A 215 20.78 17.52 0.04
N GLY A 216 19.58 17.92 0.47
CA GLY A 216 19.11 17.74 1.85
C GLY A 216 19.14 16.26 2.26
N TRP A 217 18.64 15.37 1.42
CA TRP A 217 18.64 13.93 1.68
C TRP A 217 20.04 13.32 1.73
N ILE A 218 20.91 13.66 0.77
CA ILE A 218 22.31 13.23 0.79
C ILE A 218 23.01 13.70 2.07
N ASN A 219 22.75 14.93 2.51
CA ASN A 219 23.32 15.46 3.75
C ASN A 219 22.74 14.80 5.01
N VAL A 220 21.47 14.38 5.00
CA VAL A 220 20.88 13.61 6.11
C VAL A 220 21.56 12.25 6.21
N LEU A 221 21.83 11.57 5.10
CA LEU A 221 22.53 10.29 5.08
C LEU A 221 23.98 10.39 5.52
N ASP A 222 24.68 11.46 5.12
CA ASP A 222 26.04 11.77 5.58
C ASP A 222 26.12 11.95 7.11
N LYS A 223 24.98 12.28 7.74
CA LYS A 223 24.85 12.48 9.19
C LYS A 223 24.13 11.33 9.91
N ALA A 224 23.47 10.44 9.19
CA ALA A 224 22.72 9.34 9.77
C ALA A 224 23.70 8.28 10.28
N ASN A 225 23.39 7.69 11.43
CA ASN A 225 24.22 6.62 11.97
C ASN A 225 24.19 5.44 10.96
N PRO A 226 25.33 4.82 10.59
CA PRO A 226 25.39 3.72 9.61
C PRO A 226 24.75 2.41 10.11
N SER A 227 23.86 2.47 11.10
CA SER A 227 23.19 1.31 11.69
C SER A 227 22.14 0.67 10.78
N ARG A 228 21.91 1.20 9.58
CA ARG A 228 21.02 0.62 8.57
C ARG A 228 21.86 0.03 7.44
N VAL A 229 22.35 -1.21 7.62
CA VAL A 229 23.36 -1.85 6.74
C VAL A 229 22.92 -2.17 5.29
N PHE A 230 21.82 -1.56 4.83
CA PHE A 230 21.28 -1.69 3.47
C PHE A 230 20.85 -0.34 2.89
N ASN A 231 21.76 0.63 2.86
CA ASN A 231 21.59 1.87 2.11
C ASN A 231 22.59 2.02 0.95
N LEU A 232 22.29 2.96 0.05
CA LEU A 232 23.09 3.20 -1.16
C LEU A 232 24.56 3.56 -0.87
N ALA A 233 24.84 4.23 0.26
CA ALA A 233 26.21 4.63 0.61
C ALA A 233 27.07 3.43 1.01
N GLU A 234 26.48 2.46 1.71
CA GLU A 234 27.16 1.20 2.05
C GLU A 234 27.36 0.32 0.82
N GLY A 235 26.38 0.28 -0.09
CA GLY A 235 26.56 -0.38 -1.39
C GLY A 235 27.78 0.15 -2.14
N VAL A 236 27.93 1.48 -2.20
CA VAL A 236 29.13 2.13 -2.76
C VAL A 236 30.40 1.74 -2.00
N ALA A 237 30.36 1.75 -0.67
CA ALA A 237 31.53 1.41 0.14
C ALA A 237 31.97 -0.04 -0.09
N LEU A 238 31.02 -0.98 -0.11
CA LEU A 238 31.25 -2.40 -0.35
C LEU A 238 31.79 -2.66 -1.76
N MET A 239 31.16 -2.09 -2.79
CA MET A 239 31.63 -2.24 -4.17
C MET A 239 33.06 -1.71 -4.33
N ASN A 240 33.39 -0.59 -3.71
CA ASN A 240 34.76 -0.06 -3.69
C ASN A 240 35.73 -0.96 -2.92
N ALA A 241 35.32 -1.52 -1.78
CA ALA A 241 36.15 -2.42 -0.97
C ALA A 241 36.48 -3.72 -1.73
N MET A 242 35.53 -4.20 -2.54
CA MET A 242 35.69 -5.38 -3.39
C MET A 242 36.43 -5.10 -4.70
N GLY A 243 36.92 -3.87 -4.90
CA GLY A 243 37.72 -3.51 -6.08
C GLY A 243 36.89 -3.37 -7.36
N THR A 244 35.59 -3.13 -7.25
CA THR A 244 34.74 -2.83 -8.41
C THR A 244 35.25 -1.58 -9.13
N ASP A 245 35.22 -1.60 -10.46
CA ASP A 245 35.64 -0.48 -11.28
C ASP A 245 34.88 0.82 -10.87
N PRO A 246 35.57 1.96 -10.67
CA PRO A 246 34.92 3.18 -10.21
C PRO A 246 33.82 3.71 -11.15
N GLU A 247 33.96 3.49 -12.46
CA GLU A 247 32.93 3.90 -13.41
C GLU A 247 31.72 2.98 -13.29
N ALA A 248 31.91 1.66 -13.10
CA ALA A 248 30.81 0.74 -12.81
C ALA A 248 30.06 1.13 -11.51
N VAL A 249 30.77 1.50 -10.44
CA VAL A 249 30.13 2.01 -9.20
C VAL A 249 29.36 3.30 -9.47
N TYR A 250 29.92 4.22 -10.24
CA TYR A 250 29.25 5.46 -10.62
C TYR A 250 27.97 5.20 -11.42
N GLN A 251 28.00 4.31 -12.41
CA GLN A 251 26.82 3.92 -13.19
C GLN A 251 25.76 3.24 -12.32
N TRP A 252 26.17 2.36 -11.40
CA TRP A 252 25.27 1.68 -10.47
C TRP A 252 24.53 2.64 -9.55
N VAL A 253 25.16 3.73 -9.10
CA VAL A 253 24.49 4.75 -8.28
C VAL A 253 23.65 5.72 -9.13
N THR A 254 24.15 6.09 -10.32
CA THR A 254 23.54 7.13 -11.15
C THR A 254 22.11 6.79 -11.54
N VAL A 255 21.81 5.52 -11.80
CA VAL A 255 20.46 5.07 -12.13
C VAL A 255 19.46 5.37 -11.01
N VAL A 256 19.89 5.29 -9.75
CA VAL A 256 19.05 5.65 -8.60
C VAL A 256 18.88 7.17 -8.53
N PHE A 257 19.94 7.96 -8.73
CA PHE A 257 19.83 9.42 -8.71
C PHE A 257 18.88 9.95 -9.78
N GLU A 258 18.93 9.38 -10.98
CA GLU A 258 18.00 9.69 -12.06
C GLU A 258 16.57 9.30 -11.72
N ALA A 259 16.37 8.10 -11.15
CA ALA A 259 15.05 7.64 -10.74
C ALA A 259 14.44 8.52 -9.64
N VAL A 260 15.21 8.87 -8.62
CA VAL A 260 14.78 9.76 -7.52
C VAL A 260 14.47 11.16 -8.06
N LEU A 261 15.29 11.69 -8.98
CA LEU A 261 15.06 12.97 -9.60
C LEU A 261 13.75 12.99 -10.38
N GLN A 262 13.50 11.97 -11.19
CA GLN A 262 12.27 11.87 -11.97
C GLN A 262 11.06 11.70 -11.07
N TYR A 263 11.13 10.84 -10.05
CA TYR A 263 10.07 10.70 -9.04
C TYR A 263 9.74 12.05 -8.37
N GLN A 264 10.75 12.86 -8.02
CA GLN A 264 10.51 14.17 -7.42
C GLN A 264 9.86 15.16 -8.38
N LYS A 265 10.20 15.12 -9.67
CA LYS A 265 9.51 15.93 -10.69
C LYS A 265 8.05 15.52 -10.79
N ASP A 266 7.77 14.23 -10.90
CA ASP A 266 6.41 13.71 -11.01
C ASP A 266 5.59 14.02 -9.75
N PHE A 267 6.21 13.93 -8.57
CA PHE A 267 5.58 14.25 -7.30
C PHE A 267 5.21 15.73 -7.21
N LEU A 268 6.10 16.63 -7.63
CA LEU A 268 5.81 18.06 -7.65
C LEU A 268 4.73 18.41 -8.68
N ALA A 269 4.76 17.79 -9.86
CA ALA A 269 3.67 17.93 -10.84
C ALA A 269 2.33 17.47 -10.24
N ALA A 270 2.31 16.34 -9.51
CA ALA A 270 1.12 15.88 -8.80
C ALA A 270 0.64 16.88 -7.74
N VAL A 271 1.57 17.49 -6.99
CA VAL A 271 1.26 18.53 -6.00
C VAL A 271 0.60 19.74 -6.65
N ASP A 272 1.12 20.17 -7.80
CA ASP A 272 0.58 21.32 -8.54
C ASP A 272 -0.83 21.01 -9.06
N ILE A 273 -1.05 19.83 -9.66
CA ILE A 273 -2.38 19.35 -10.07
C ILE A 273 -3.35 19.36 -8.88
N VAL A 274 -2.95 18.79 -7.73
CA VAL A 274 -3.83 18.70 -6.55
C VAL A 274 -4.15 20.08 -5.99
N ARG A 275 -3.24 21.06 -6.06
CA ARG A 275 -3.50 22.44 -5.63
C ARG A 275 -4.46 23.19 -6.55
N GLU A 276 -4.43 22.88 -7.84
CA GLU A 276 -5.36 23.46 -8.82
C GLU A 276 -6.77 22.88 -8.68
N VAL A 277 -6.88 21.61 -8.28
CA VAL A 277 -8.16 20.97 -7.99
C VAL A 277 -8.72 21.52 -6.68
N ARG A 278 -9.72 22.41 -6.78
CA ARG A 278 -10.45 22.88 -5.60
C ARG A 278 -11.18 21.71 -4.94
N PRO A 279 -10.95 21.44 -3.64
CA PRO A 279 -11.72 20.45 -2.91
C PRO A 279 -13.21 20.77 -2.97
N ILE A 280 -14.06 19.74 -2.98
CA ILE A 280 -15.49 19.95 -2.90
C ILE A 280 -15.82 20.27 -1.45
N ALA A 281 -16.21 21.52 -1.23
CA ALA A 281 -16.83 21.99 -0.01
C ALA A 281 -18.19 21.31 0.18
N MET A 282 -18.33 20.48 1.20
CA MET A 282 -19.62 19.91 1.60
C MET A 282 -20.10 20.65 2.86
N ALA A 283 -21.26 21.30 2.76
CA ALA A 283 -21.84 22.01 3.89
C ALA A 283 -22.57 21.04 4.82
N CYS A 284 -22.23 21.08 6.11
CA CYS A 284 -23.06 20.50 7.16
C CYS A 284 -24.24 21.45 7.44
N HIS A 285 -25.47 20.98 7.34
CA HIS A 285 -26.63 21.79 7.71
C HIS A 285 -26.83 21.71 9.22
N ALA A 286 -26.49 22.78 9.94
CA ALA A 286 -26.76 22.94 11.37
C ALA A 286 -28.22 23.37 11.64
N ASP A 287 -29.21 22.76 10.97
CA ASP A 287 -30.64 23.06 11.18
C ASP A 287 -31.21 22.37 12.43
N TYR A 288 -30.45 22.32 13.53
CA TYR A 288 -30.93 21.80 14.82
C TYR A 288 -30.72 22.79 15.96
N ASP A 289 -31.83 23.03 16.67
CA ASP A 289 -31.94 23.78 17.91
C ASP A 289 -30.97 23.20 18.96
N THR A 290 -29.86 23.91 19.18
CA THR A 290 -28.77 23.54 20.08
C THR A 290 -29.13 23.61 21.57
N SER A 291 -30.39 23.87 21.92
CA SER A 291 -30.83 24.01 23.31
C SER A 291 -30.88 22.70 24.12
N ARG A 292 -30.63 21.53 23.50
CA ARG A 292 -30.71 20.22 24.20
C ARG A 292 -29.57 19.22 23.97
N ALA A 293 -28.53 19.57 23.22
CA ALA A 293 -27.36 18.69 23.07
C ALA A 293 -26.24 19.07 24.05
N VAL A 294 -26.11 18.24 25.08
CA VAL A 294 -25.19 18.36 26.21
C VAL A 294 -23.73 18.10 25.77
N ASP A 295 -22.86 19.10 25.99
CA ASP A 295 -21.43 19.06 26.38
C ASP A 295 -20.36 18.24 25.62
N SER A 296 -20.48 17.90 24.32
CA SER A 296 -19.28 17.34 23.62
C SER A 296 -19.03 17.73 22.16
N PHE A 297 -19.77 18.69 21.60
CA PHE A 297 -19.54 19.18 20.23
C PHE A 297 -19.52 20.71 20.09
N ALA A 298 -19.47 21.45 21.20
CA ALA A 298 -19.56 22.91 21.21
C ALA A 298 -18.43 23.63 20.44
N ASP A 299 -17.36 22.93 20.08
CA ASP A 299 -16.22 23.48 19.30
C ASP A 299 -16.30 23.17 17.79
N TYR A 300 -17.29 22.41 17.32
CA TYR A 300 -17.49 22.18 15.89
C TYR A 300 -18.35 23.31 15.33
N GLU A 301 -17.71 24.40 14.86
CA GLU A 301 -18.39 25.35 13.98
C GLU A 301 -19.06 24.57 12.84
N PRO A 302 -20.25 24.96 12.35
CA PRO A 302 -20.88 24.37 11.16
C PRO A 302 -19.90 24.35 9.99
N GLY A 303 -19.15 23.25 9.91
CA GLY A 303 -17.85 23.22 9.27
C GLY A 303 -18.01 22.83 7.81
N LYS A 304 -17.26 23.50 6.96
CA LYS A 304 -17.09 23.10 5.57
C LYS A 304 -16.23 21.84 5.56
N PHE A 305 -16.83 20.70 5.21
CA PHE A 305 -16.13 19.43 5.09
C PHE A 305 -15.50 19.34 3.69
N ASN A 306 -14.16 19.29 3.60
CA ASN A 306 -13.45 19.32 2.32
C ASN A 306 -13.08 17.91 1.88
N VAL A 307 -13.70 17.47 0.78
CA VAL A 307 -13.45 16.15 0.19
C VAL A 307 -12.71 16.32 -1.14
N LEU A 308 -11.62 15.58 -1.31
CA LEU A 308 -10.96 15.39 -2.60
C LEU A 308 -11.18 13.95 -3.08
N TYR A 309 -11.63 13.78 -4.31
CA TYR A 309 -11.68 12.45 -4.94
C TYR A 309 -10.75 12.40 -6.15
N ILE A 310 -10.06 11.28 -6.31
CA ILE A 310 -9.06 11.02 -7.35
C ILE A 310 -9.50 9.77 -8.10
N ASN A 311 -9.77 9.91 -9.40
CA ASN A 311 -10.00 8.76 -10.28
C ASN A 311 -8.74 8.50 -11.11
N GLN A 312 -7.97 7.47 -10.75
CA GLN A 312 -6.73 7.14 -11.42
C GLN A 312 -6.94 6.58 -12.83
N HIS A 313 -8.11 6.01 -13.16
CA HIS A 313 -8.42 5.60 -14.54
C HIS A 313 -8.57 6.78 -15.50
N ARG A 314 -9.06 7.92 -14.97
CA ARG A 314 -9.28 9.15 -15.75
C ARG A 314 -8.15 10.16 -15.59
N ASN A 315 -7.06 9.75 -14.96
CA ASN A 315 -5.89 10.59 -14.79
C ASN A 315 -5.21 10.75 -16.15
N VAL A 316 -5.49 11.87 -16.82
CA VAL A 316 -4.99 12.19 -18.17
C VAL A 316 -3.46 12.11 -18.24
N ASP A 317 -2.79 12.45 -17.14
CA ASP A 317 -1.33 12.42 -17.03
C ASP A 317 -0.79 11.10 -16.48
N ASN A 318 -1.67 10.13 -16.15
CA ASN A 318 -1.34 8.86 -15.52
C ASN A 318 -0.43 9.01 -14.28
N ASN A 319 -0.49 10.15 -13.60
CA ASN A 319 0.36 10.45 -12.46
C ASN A 319 -0.10 9.66 -11.22
N ARG A 320 0.55 8.52 -10.97
CA ARG A 320 0.25 7.62 -9.83
C ARG A 320 0.48 8.27 -8.46
N LEU A 321 1.16 9.42 -8.40
CA LEU A 321 1.52 10.10 -7.16
C LEU A 321 0.45 11.07 -6.65
N LEU A 322 -0.67 11.27 -7.35
CA LEU A 322 -1.76 12.14 -6.88
C LEU A 322 -2.23 11.82 -5.45
N PRO A 323 -2.42 10.56 -5.03
CA PRO A 323 -2.78 10.26 -3.64
C PRO A 323 -1.71 10.65 -2.63
N ALA A 324 -0.42 10.44 -2.96
CA ALA A 324 0.68 10.85 -2.10
C ALA A 324 0.79 12.38 -2.01
N ALA A 325 0.61 13.08 -3.13
CA ALA A 325 0.58 14.52 -3.20
C ALA A 325 -0.58 15.12 -2.40
N ALA A 326 -1.80 14.56 -2.50
CA ALA A 326 -2.95 14.97 -1.69
C ALA A 326 -2.69 14.87 -0.20
N ARG A 327 -2.13 13.75 0.25
CA ARG A 327 -1.72 13.56 1.66
C ARG A 327 -0.55 14.47 2.08
N PHE A 328 0.21 15.01 1.13
CA PHE A 328 1.29 15.96 1.43
C PHE A 328 0.78 17.39 1.60
N VAL A 329 -0.18 17.83 0.77
CA VAL A 329 -0.73 19.19 0.82
C VAL A 329 -2.00 19.33 1.67
N TYR A 330 -2.44 18.28 2.35
CA TYR A 330 -3.73 18.25 3.03
C TYR A 330 -3.99 19.44 3.96
N ARG A 331 -2.98 19.88 4.74
CA ARG A 331 -3.12 21.05 5.63
C ARG A 331 -3.26 22.36 4.87
N GLN A 332 -2.64 22.47 3.69
CA GLN A 332 -2.71 23.66 2.84
C GLN A 332 -4.08 23.76 2.15
N LEU A 333 -4.71 22.61 1.90
CA LEU A 333 -6.01 22.49 1.25
C LEU A 333 -7.15 22.23 2.24
N ASP A 334 -6.85 22.18 3.54
CA ASP A 334 -7.78 21.88 4.62
C ASP A 334 -8.60 20.60 4.36
N LEU A 335 -7.97 19.53 3.85
CA LEU A 335 -8.65 18.30 3.45
C LEU A 335 -9.02 17.41 4.63
N ASP A 336 -10.30 17.05 4.70
CA ASP A 336 -10.81 16.11 5.70
C ASP A 336 -10.76 14.66 5.21
N LEU A 337 -11.07 14.47 3.92
CA LEU A 337 -11.21 13.16 3.31
C LEU A 337 -10.57 13.12 1.92
N VAL A 338 -9.88 12.02 1.62
CA VAL A 338 -9.38 11.71 0.28
C VAL A 338 -9.95 10.38 -0.18
N ILE A 339 -10.66 10.38 -1.31
CA ILE A 339 -11.23 9.19 -1.94
C ILE A 339 -10.40 8.88 -3.19
N VAL A 340 -9.88 7.67 -3.33
CA VAL A 340 -9.02 7.29 -4.46
C VAL A 340 -9.59 6.05 -5.12
N GLN A 341 -10.02 6.17 -6.37
CA GLN A 341 -10.30 5.02 -7.23
C GLN A 341 -9.06 4.66 -8.04
N ARG A 342 -8.56 3.44 -7.86
CA ARG A 342 -7.40 2.85 -8.54
C ARG A 342 -7.85 1.91 -9.66
N PRO A 343 -7.03 1.64 -10.69
CA PRO A 343 -7.26 0.52 -11.58
C PRO A 343 -7.13 -0.81 -10.83
N PRO A 344 -8.01 -1.81 -11.08
CA PRO A 344 -9.07 -1.84 -12.10
C PRO A 344 -10.40 -1.18 -11.72
N GLY A 345 -10.58 -0.72 -10.49
CA GLY A 345 -11.79 0.01 -10.06
C GLY A 345 -11.90 0.20 -8.55
N ASN A 346 -10.98 -0.41 -7.80
CA ASN A 346 -10.94 -0.40 -6.35
C ASN A 346 -10.83 1.02 -5.77
N VAL A 347 -11.57 1.31 -4.72
CA VAL A 347 -11.67 2.56 -3.99
C VAL A 347 -11.05 2.47 -2.60
N CYS A 348 -10.23 3.45 -2.26
CA CYS A 348 -9.72 3.71 -0.92
C CYS A 348 -10.25 5.05 -0.40
N ILE A 349 -10.74 5.09 0.83
CA ILE A 349 -11.21 6.30 1.50
C ILE A 349 -10.32 6.54 2.71
N PHE A 350 -9.57 7.64 2.70
CA PHE A 350 -8.63 8.04 3.74
C PHE A 350 -9.20 9.21 4.53
N ARG A 351 -9.32 9.03 5.84
CA ARG A 351 -9.42 10.15 6.78
C ARG A 351 -8.05 10.82 6.91
N ILE A 352 -7.99 12.14 6.75
CA ILE A 352 -6.71 12.87 6.78
C ILE A 352 -6.59 13.81 7.98
N ASN A 353 -7.63 14.57 8.29
CA ASN A 353 -7.68 15.44 9.46
C ASN A 353 -8.30 14.72 10.68
N ASP A 354 -8.21 15.36 11.84
CA ASP A 354 -8.90 14.95 13.06
C ASP A 354 -10.40 15.27 13.02
N ILE A 355 -11.10 14.68 12.07
CA ILE A 355 -12.56 14.59 12.06
C ILE A 355 -13.04 13.58 13.10
N ASP A 356 -14.30 13.67 13.53
CA ASP A 356 -14.87 12.71 14.47
C ASP A 356 -14.67 11.25 13.98
N PRO A 357 -14.07 10.35 14.79
CA PRO A 357 -13.93 8.94 14.45
C PRO A 357 -15.22 8.23 14.01
N ARG A 358 -16.37 8.65 14.55
CA ARG A 358 -17.71 8.13 14.21
C ARG A 358 -18.10 8.43 12.76
N PHE A 359 -17.50 9.45 12.15
CA PHE A 359 -17.72 9.75 10.74
C PHE A 359 -17.31 8.59 9.84
N MET A 360 -16.14 8.00 10.10
CA MET A 360 -15.65 6.88 9.31
C MET A 360 -16.43 5.60 9.58
N GLU A 361 -16.89 5.39 10.81
CA GLU A 361 -17.81 4.29 11.15
C GLU A 361 -19.11 4.40 10.35
N MET A 362 -19.71 5.59 10.30
CA MET A 362 -20.94 5.81 9.53
C MET A 362 -20.74 5.73 8.02
N THR A 363 -19.61 6.26 7.52
CA THR A 363 -19.20 6.08 6.13
C THR A 363 -19.09 4.60 5.80
N THR A 364 -18.48 3.80 6.68
CA THR A 364 -18.35 2.36 6.50
C THR A 364 -19.71 1.67 6.45
N ARG A 365 -20.61 1.97 7.39
CA ARG A 365 -21.98 1.41 7.41
C ARG A 365 -22.74 1.72 6.12
N ALA A 366 -22.78 2.99 5.74
CA ALA A 366 -23.53 3.44 4.56
C ALA A 366 -22.97 2.88 3.25
N ILE A 367 -21.64 2.83 3.11
CA ILE A 367 -21.00 2.25 1.91
C ILE A 367 -21.27 0.75 1.82
N ARG A 368 -21.14 0.01 2.92
CA ARG A 368 -21.47 -1.43 2.95
C ARG A 368 -22.95 -1.70 2.63
N LEU A 369 -23.87 -0.90 3.16
CA LEU A 369 -25.30 -0.98 2.83
C LEU A 369 -25.58 -0.64 1.36
N GLU A 370 -24.95 0.40 0.81
CA GLU A 370 -25.13 0.77 -0.60
C GLU A 370 -24.60 -0.35 -1.53
N GLU A 371 -23.51 -1.03 -1.17
CA GLU A 371 -23.02 -2.21 -1.91
C GLU A 371 -24.06 -3.33 -1.92
N MET A 372 -24.63 -3.68 -0.76
CA MET A 372 -25.68 -4.69 -0.65
C MET A 372 -26.90 -4.32 -1.53
N ILE A 373 -27.33 -3.06 -1.48
CA ILE A 373 -28.47 -2.58 -2.29
C ILE A 373 -28.16 -2.67 -3.79
N ILE A 374 -26.96 -2.25 -4.23
CA ILE A 374 -26.59 -2.25 -5.65
C ILE A 374 -26.40 -3.68 -6.18
N THR A 375 -25.89 -4.59 -5.35
CA THR A 375 -25.71 -6.01 -5.69
C THR A 375 -27.01 -6.82 -5.62
N GLY A 376 -28.13 -6.18 -5.25
CA GLY A 376 -29.47 -6.75 -5.33
C GLY A 376 -29.95 -7.45 -4.04
N THR A 377 -29.30 -7.20 -2.90
CA THR A 377 -29.82 -7.65 -1.60
C THR A 377 -31.19 -7.04 -1.36
N SER A 378 -32.17 -7.85 -0.95
CA SER A 378 -33.51 -7.37 -0.65
C SER A 378 -33.52 -6.51 0.62
N PRO A 379 -34.45 -5.56 0.77
CA PRO A 379 -34.55 -4.74 1.99
C PRO A 379 -34.66 -5.56 3.28
N ASP A 380 -35.32 -6.73 3.23
CA ASP A 380 -35.48 -7.64 4.37
C ASP A 380 -34.18 -8.37 4.74
N ASP A 381 -33.23 -8.47 3.80
CA ASP A 381 -31.95 -9.16 3.97
C ASP A 381 -30.79 -8.18 4.28
N LEU A 382 -31.08 -6.87 4.42
CA LEU A 382 -30.06 -5.89 4.80
C LEU A 382 -29.61 -6.14 6.24
N ILE A 383 -28.30 -6.01 6.48
CA ILE A 383 -27.75 -6.08 7.82
C ILE A 383 -28.22 -4.84 8.60
N THR A 384 -29.03 -5.06 9.62
CA THR A 384 -29.52 -4.03 10.55
C THR A 384 -28.64 -3.91 11.80
N ASP A 385 -27.80 -4.90 12.07
CA ASP A 385 -26.74 -4.82 13.08
C ASP A 385 -25.63 -3.88 12.58
N PHE A 386 -25.75 -2.61 12.94
CA PHE A 386 -24.80 -1.57 12.55
C PHE A 386 -23.42 -1.74 13.18
N ASP A 387 -23.29 -2.50 14.27
CA ASP A 387 -21.99 -2.79 14.88
C ASP A 387 -21.25 -3.86 14.09
N LEU A 388 -21.97 -4.86 13.56
CA LEU A 388 -21.41 -5.79 12.59
C LEU A 388 -20.87 -5.05 11.36
N LEU A 389 -21.59 -4.05 10.86
CA LEU A 389 -21.18 -3.25 9.69
C LEU A 389 -19.95 -2.38 9.90
N VAL A 390 -19.47 -2.16 11.13
CA VAL A 390 -18.19 -1.48 11.39
C VAL A 390 -17.10 -2.45 11.80
N SER A 391 -17.36 -3.76 11.77
CA SER A 391 -16.34 -4.76 12.02
C SER A 391 -15.16 -4.55 11.07
N PRO A 392 -13.92 -4.55 11.58
CA PRO A 392 -12.74 -4.47 10.73
C PRO A 392 -12.61 -5.69 9.83
N GLU A 393 -13.24 -6.81 10.19
CA GLU A 393 -13.19 -8.05 9.40
C GLU A 393 -14.03 -7.96 8.11
N ALA A 394 -13.74 -8.86 7.17
CA ALA A 394 -14.58 -9.05 6.01
C ALA A 394 -15.93 -9.64 6.43
N ILE A 395 -17.02 -8.97 6.05
CA ILE A 395 -18.38 -9.44 6.35
C ILE A 395 -18.85 -10.33 5.20
N PRO A 396 -19.28 -11.58 5.41
CA PRO A 396 -19.68 -12.48 4.32
C PRO A 396 -20.72 -11.91 3.35
N ALA A 397 -21.64 -11.07 3.84
CA ALA A 397 -22.67 -10.42 3.02
C ALA A 397 -22.13 -9.27 2.15
N VAL A 398 -20.99 -8.67 2.51
CA VAL A 398 -20.35 -7.55 1.82
C VAL A 398 -18.82 -7.69 1.93
N PRO A 399 -18.26 -8.75 1.34
CA PRO A 399 -16.89 -9.18 1.65
C PRO A 399 -15.83 -8.24 1.08
N ILE A 400 -16.21 -7.35 0.16
CA ILE A 400 -15.27 -6.53 -0.58
C ILE A 400 -14.77 -5.33 0.23
N TRP A 401 -15.55 -4.82 1.19
CA TRP A 401 -15.20 -3.61 1.96
C TRP A 401 -14.53 -3.97 3.29
N TYR A 402 -13.31 -3.47 3.50
CA TYR A 402 -12.48 -3.66 4.68
C TYR A 402 -12.26 -2.34 5.41
N PHE A 403 -12.61 -2.30 6.70
CA PHE A 403 -12.46 -1.11 7.54
C PHE A 403 -11.22 -1.24 8.42
N PHE A 404 -10.18 -0.49 8.09
CA PHE A 404 -8.91 -0.53 8.81
C PHE A 404 -8.91 0.46 9.97
N LEU A 405 -8.57 -0.04 11.16
CA LEU A 405 -8.44 0.70 12.39
C LEU A 405 -7.07 0.43 13.01
N LYS A 406 -6.17 1.42 13.02
CA LYS A 406 -4.88 1.33 13.74
C LYS A 406 -4.55 2.65 14.42
N GLY A 407 -4.62 2.67 15.75
CA GLY A 407 -4.51 3.89 16.53
C GLY A 407 -5.60 4.89 16.13
N THR A 408 -5.21 6.11 15.75
CA THR A 408 -6.14 7.15 15.25
C THR A 408 -6.39 7.07 13.74
N SER A 409 -5.67 6.19 13.02
CA SER A 409 -5.82 6.05 11.58
C SER A 409 -7.03 5.17 11.26
N GLN A 410 -7.97 5.74 10.49
CA GLN A 410 -9.17 5.06 10.01
C GLN A 410 -9.22 5.13 8.49
N MET A 411 -9.36 3.99 7.83
CA MET A 411 -9.40 3.91 6.36
C MET A 411 -10.41 2.86 5.92
N LEU A 412 -11.08 3.09 4.80
CA LEU A 412 -12.02 2.13 4.21
C LEU A 412 -11.56 1.76 2.80
N PHE A 413 -11.50 0.46 2.51
CA PHE A 413 -10.94 -0.07 1.26
C PHE A 413 -11.88 -1.10 0.64
N ASP A 414 -12.14 -1.08 -0.68
CA ASP A 414 -12.86 -2.18 -1.37
C ASP A 414 -11.88 -3.27 -1.87
N GLY A 415 -11.14 -3.83 -0.93
CA GLY A 415 -9.98 -4.67 -1.19
C GLY A 415 -8.70 -3.89 -0.94
N SER A 416 -7.67 -4.62 -0.54
CA SER A 416 -6.37 -4.08 -0.17
C SER A 416 -5.30 -4.67 -1.08
N PHE A 417 -4.10 -4.07 -1.05
CA PHE A 417 -2.91 -4.74 -1.59
C PHE A 417 -2.73 -6.14 -1.01
N THR A 418 -3.14 -6.34 0.25
CA THR A 418 -3.04 -7.61 0.99
C THR A 418 -4.17 -8.60 0.70
N GLN A 419 -5.16 -8.25 -0.12
CA GLN A 419 -6.22 -9.16 -0.58
C GLN A 419 -6.36 -9.13 -2.10
N PRO A 420 -5.32 -9.56 -2.85
CA PRO A 420 -5.37 -9.63 -4.30
C PRO A 420 -6.43 -10.65 -4.71
N GLY A 421 -7.53 -10.17 -5.28
CA GLY A 421 -8.61 -11.02 -5.79
C GLY A 421 -10.01 -10.57 -5.41
N ILE A 422 -10.13 -9.56 -4.55
CA ILE A 422 -11.40 -8.89 -4.30
C ILE A 422 -11.80 -8.10 -5.57
N PRO A 423 -12.97 -8.37 -6.16
CA PRO A 423 -13.44 -7.59 -7.30
C PRO A 423 -13.68 -6.13 -6.88
N PRO A 424 -13.50 -5.14 -7.78
CA PRO A 424 -13.88 -3.76 -7.52
C PRO A 424 -15.34 -3.64 -7.05
N THR A 425 -15.62 -2.65 -6.23
CA THR A 425 -16.99 -2.26 -5.84
C THR A 425 -17.91 -2.10 -7.05
N ALA A 426 -19.17 -2.53 -6.90
CA ALA A 426 -20.21 -2.22 -7.87
C ALA A 426 -20.70 -0.76 -7.74
N ILE A 427 -20.35 -0.06 -6.65
CA ILE A 427 -20.72 1.33 -6.42
C ILE A 427 -19.87 2.24 -7.31
N LEU A 428 -20.52 3.01 -8.18
CA LEU A 428 -19.83 4.03 -8.96
C LEU A 428 -19.17 5.08 -8.05
N LEU A 429 -17.97 5.56 -8.40
CA LEU A 429 -17.26 6.58 -7.60
C LEU A 429 -18.12 7.83 -7.33
N THR A 430 -18.94 8.26 -8.30
CA THR A 430 -19.88 9.37 -8.12
C THR A 430 -20.92 9.08 -7.04
N ARG A 431 -21.39 7.84 -6.95
CA ARG A 431 -22.35 7.40 -5.94
C ARG A 431 -21.70 7.32 -4.55
N ILE A 432 -20.45 6.86 -4.45
CA ILE A 432 -19.68 6.90 -3.19
C ILE A 432 -19.60 8.34 -2.65
N VAL A 433 -19.27 9.30 -3.52
CA VAL A 433 -19.21 10.73 -3.15
C VAL A 433 -20.59 11.25 -2.70
N GLU A 434 -21.68 10.82 -3.35
CA GLU A 434 -23.04 11.19 -2.94
C GLU A 434 -23.41 10.63 -1.56
N VAL A 435 -23.11 9.35 -1.30
CA VAL A 435 -23.37 8.71 0.00
C VAL A 435 -22.64 9.45 1.11
N ILE A 436 -21.36 9.74 0.92
CA ILE A 436 -20.55 10.51 1.87
C ILE A 436 -21.13 11.91 2.09
N ARG A 437 -21.56 12.60 1.02
CA ARG A 437 -22.21 13.90 1.13
C ARG A 437 -23.50 13.85 1.95
N GLU A 438 -24.29 12.79 1.80
CA GLU A 438 -25.52 12.60 2.57
C GLU A 438 -25.22 12.36 4.06
N ILE A 439 -24.18 11.58 4.37
CA ILE A 439 -23.73 11.35 5.76
C ILE A 439 -23.27 12.66 6.41
N ILE A 440 -22.46 13.45 5.71
CA ILE A 440 -22.02 14.78 6.19
C ILE A 440 -23.25 15.65 6.47
N ARG A 441 -24.25 15.63 5.58
CA ARG A 441 -25.48 16.41 5.73
C ARG A 441 -26.34 15.99 6.91
N TYR A 442 -26.43 14.69 7.19
CA TYR A 442 -27.30 14.16 8.22
C TYR A 442 -26.68 14.09 9.62
N GLU A 443 -25.45 14.62 9.76
CA GLU A 443 -24.58 14.52 10.93
C GLU A 443 -24.17 13.06 11.21
N PRO A 444 -22.94 12.80 11.71
CA PRO A 444 -22.53 11.46 12.08
C PRO A 444 -23.24 10.94 13.35
N SER A 445 -24.57 10.78 13.30
CA SER A 445 -25.41 10.11 14.29
C SER A 445 -26.16 8.90 13.68
N GLN A 446 -26.59 7.94 14.51
CA GLN A 446 -27.43 6.83 14.04
C GLN A 446 -28.72 7.32 13.35
N ASN A 447 -29.33 8.39 13.86
CA ASN A 447 -30.48 9.04 13.22
C ASN A 447 -30.16 9.52 11.80
N GLY A 448 -28.91 9.93 11.54
CA GLY A 448 -28.47 10.32 10.22
C GLY A 448 -28.38 9.15 9.24
N LEU A 449 -27.86 8.02 9.70
CA LEU A 449 -27.82 6.78 8.91
C LEU A 449 -29.23 6.28 8.58
N ASP A 450 -30.14 6.28 9.56
CA ASP A 450 -31.53 5.87 9.36
C ASP A 450 -32.26 6.77 8.35
N ARG A 451 -32.05 8.10 8.44
CA ARG A 451 -32.63 9.05 7.49
C ARG A 451 -32.11 8.81 6.08
N TRP A 452 -30.81 8.58 5.94
CA TRP A 452 -30.19 8.22 4.67
C TRP A 452 -30.80 6.93 4.10
N LEU A 453 -30.86 5.86 4.90
CA LEU A 453 -31.35 4.55 4.47
C LEU A 453 -32.83 4.62 4.06
N LYS A 454 -33.68 5.27 4.87
CA LYS A 454 -35.10 5.50 4.55
C LYS A 454 -35.27 6.25 3.23
N LYS A 455 -34.50 7.33 3.03
CA LYS A 455 -34.51 8.09 1.78
C LYS A 455 -34.07 7.19 0.61
N ARG A 456 -33.01 6.40 0.78
CA ARG A 456 -32.48 5.52 -0.25
C ARG A 456 -33.46 4.44 -0.70
N LEU A 457 -34.16 3.81 0.25
CA LEU A 457 -35.15 2.76 -0.03
C LEU A 457 -36.44 3.31 -0.65
N SER A 458 -36.86 4.53 -0.28
CA SER A 458 -38.05 5.16 -0.88
C SER A 458 -37.89 5.50 -2.36
N HIS A 459 -36.67 5.79 -2.83
CA HIS A 459 -36.42 6.13 -4.23
C HIS A 459 -36.40 4.90 -5.15
N SER A 460 -36.04 3.71 -4.65
CA SER A 460 -36.05 2.47 -5.45
C SER A 460 -37.46 2.08 -5.89
N ASP A 461 -38.46 2.29 -5.04
CA ASP A 461 -39.84 1.91 -5.35
C ASP A 461 -40.45 2.73 -6.50
N SER A 462 -40.03 3.99 -6.63
CA SER A 462 -40.54 4.90 -7.66
C SER A 462 -40.09 4.55 -9.09
N ARG A 463 -38.94 3.88 -9.27
CA ARG A 463 -38.37 3.57 -10.59
C ARG A 463 -38.88 2.26 -11.20
N ASN A 464 -39.38 1.33 -10.38
CA ASN A 464 -39.87 0.05 -10.85
C ASN A 464 -41.39 0.05 -11.16
N GLY A 465 -42.09 1.16 -10.89
CA GLY A 465 -43.54 1.24 -11.00
C GLY A 465 -44.10 1.63 -12.38
N SER A 466 -43.27 1.94 -13.39
CA SER A 466 -43.76 2.57 -14.62
C SER A 466 -43.88 1.69 -15.87
N ASP A 467 -43.67 0.37 -15.81
CA ASP A 467 -43.65 -0.42 -17.08
C ASP A 467 -44.21 -1.86 -17.03
N SER A 468 -45.17 -2.17 -16.15
CA SER A 468 -45.90 -3.44 -16.25
C SER A 468 -47.40 -3.27 -16.07
N GLY A 469 -48.09 -3.08 -17.19
CA GLY A 469 -49.53 -3.31 -17.29
C GLY A 469 -49.83 -4.79 -17.07
N SER A 470 -49.94 -5.22 -15.81
CA SER A 470 -50.54 -6.50 -15.47
C SER A 470 -51.27 -6.41 -14.14
N ASN A 471 -52.53 -6.87 -14.13
CA ASN A 471 -53.46 -6.90 -13.00
C ASN A 471 -53.01 -7.86 -11.89
N GLY A 472 -51.93 -7.53 -11.18
CA GLY A 472 -51.48 -8.22 -9.97
C GLY A 472 -51.87 -7.45 -8.71
N LYS A 473 -52.49 -8.14 -7.73
CA LYS A 473 -52.89 -7.59 -6.42
C LYS A 473 -51.73 -6.83 -5.75
N PRO A 474 -52.01 -5.73 -5.01
CA PRO A 474 -50.98 -4.95 -4.33
C PRO A 474 -50.22 -5.83 -3.32
N ARG A 475 -48.89 -5.88 -3.44
CA ARG A 475 -48.02 -6.38 -2.38
C ARG A 475 -48.16 -5.44 -1.18
N ARG A 476 -48.29 -6.00 0.03
CA ARG A 476 -48.34 -5.22 1.28
C ARG A 476 -47.16 -4.26 1.32
N GLY A 477 -47.45 -2.97 1.49
CA GLY A 477 -46.44 -1.93 1.63
C GLY A 477 -45.56 -2.22 2.85
N PHE A 478 -44.26 -2.03 2.67
CA PHE A 478 -43.23 -2.11 3.69
C PHE A 478 -43.48 -1.03 4.76
N SER A 479 -43.63 -1.40 6.03
CA SER A 479 -43.74 -0.42 7.13
C SER A 479 -42.40 -0.29 7.84
N LEU A 480 -41.74 0.86 7.65
CA LEU A 480 -40.45 1.19 8.28
C LEU A 480 -40.50 1.33 9.82
N SER A 481 -41.67 1.21 10.43
CA SER A 481 -41.83 1.08 11.89
C SER A 481 -41.22 -0.20 12.45
N ASP A 482 -41.11 -1.24 11.62
CA ASP A 482 -40.80 -2.60 12.08
C ASP A 482 -39.28 -2.84 12.19
N LEU A 483 -38.46 -1.93 11.65
CA LEU A 483 -36.99 -1.93 11.77
C LEU A 483 -36.48 -1.07 12.93
N ALA A 484 -37.33 -0.22 13.53
CA ALA A 484 -36.93 0.76 14.55
C ALA A 484 -37.26 0.32 15.99
N GLY A 485 -37.88 -0.85 16.17
CA GLY A 485 -38.24 -1.37 17.49
C GLY A 485 -37.38 -2.57 17.84
N ASP A 486 -36.29 -2.34 18.59
CA ASP A 486 -35.86 -3.22 19.72
C ASP A 486 -34.48 -2.90 20.32
N SER A 487 -33.72 -1.90 19.83
CA SER A 487 -32.38 -1.61 20.40
C SER A 487 -32.33 -0.56 21.53
N LEU A 488 -33.43 0.12 21.86
CA LEU A 488 -33.41 1.25 22.83
C LEU A 488 -33.82 0.90 24.27
N ALA A 489 -33.91 -0.38 24.63
CA ALA A 489 -34.43 -0.79 25.94
C ALA A 489 -33.41 -1.50 26.85
N HIS A 490 -32.13 -1.11 26.89
CA HIS A 490 -31.23 -1.53 27.98
C HIS A 490 -30.09 -0.54 28.26
N PHE A 491 -30.42 0.66 28.75
CA PHE A 491 -29.52 1.39 29.65
C PHE A 491 -30.35 2.15 30.69
N SER A 492 -30.50 1.52 31.85
CA SER A 492 -30.95 2.13 33.10
C SER A 492 -30.47 1.27 34.27
N ARG A 493 -29.18 1.39 34.60
CA ARG A 493 -28.62 1.49 35.95
C ARG A 493 -27.09 1.51 35.91
#